data_AF-A0ABD3D3I7-F1
#
_entry.id   AF-A0ABD3D3I7-F1
#
_cell.length_a   1.000
_cell.length_b   1.000
_cell.length_c   1.000
_cell.angle_alpha   90.00
_cell.angle_beta   90.00
_cell.angle_gamma   90.00
#
_symmetry.space_group_name_H-M   'P 1'
#
loop_
_entity.id
_entity.type
_entity.pdbx_description
1 polymer ?
#
loop_
_entity_poly.entity_id
_entity_poly.type
_entity_poly.pdbx_seq_one_letter_code
_entity_poly.pdbx_strand_id
1 'polypeptide(L)'
;MRKISGQIISSKPVSLTRAAKHINQFAAVDSGSSAAVALYLQRTANSFSQLVQFHKCSKYGDVERSPGRKRARKTNTETLVKNPDEQKSGR
;
A
#
# COMPACT_ATOMS: atom_id res chain seq x y z
N MET A 1 -26.79 9.61 20.07
CA MET A 1 -25.63 9.46 19.15
C MET A 1 -25.95 10.18 17.85
N ARG A 2 -25.06 11.04 17.35
CA ARG A 2 -25.25 11.67 16.03
C ARG A 2 -24.85 10.67 14.94
N LYS A 3 -25.64 10.58 13.86
CA LYS A 3 -25.28 9.74 12.71
C LYS A 3 -24.27 10.48 11.86
N ILE A 4 -23.14 9.83 11.59
CA ILE A 4 -22.11 10.31 10.68
C ILE A 4 -22.26 9.49 9.41
N SER A 5 -22.49 10.15 8.28
CA SER A 5 -22.42 9.54 6.95
C SER A 5 -21.19 10.04 6.21
N GLY A 6 -20.62 9.20 5.36
CA GLY A 6 -19.46 9.54 4.54
C GLY A 6 -19.54 8.85 3.18
N GLN A 7 -19.00 9.51 2.15
CA GLN A 7 -18.90 8.98 0.79
C GLN A 7 -17.43 8.82 0.40
N ILE A 8 -17.10 7.70 -0.26
CA ILE A 8 -15.74 7.45 -0.75
C ILE A 8 -15.50 8.29 -2.00
N ILE A 9 -14.58 9.24 -1.90
CA ILE A 9 -14.17 10.09 -3.03
C ILE A 9 -12.96 9.52 -3.79
N SER A 10 -12.16 8.64 -3.17
CA SER A 10 -10.98 8.05 -3.80
C SER A 10 -10.50 6.80 -3.09
N SER A 11 -9.99 5.83 -3.85
CA SER A 11 -9.43 4.56 -3.37
C SER A 11 -8.07 4.25 -4.01
N LYS A 12 -7.29 5.29 -4.35
CA LYS A 12 -5.98 5.12 -5.00
C LYS A 12 -5.03 4.32 -4.10
N PRO A 13 -4.35 3.29 -4.63
CA PRO A 13 -3.42 2.50 -3.83
C PRO A 13 -2.23 3.36 -3.40
N VAL A 14 -1.73 3.09 -2.19
CA VAL A 14 -0.52 3.73 -1.65
C VAL A 14 0.53 2.67 -1.33
N SER A 15 1.80 3.03 -1.44
CA SER A 15 2.90 2.14 -1.04
C SER A 15 2.83 1.83 0.45
N LEU A 16 3.22 0.61 0.84
CA LEU A 16 3.20 0.16 2.24
C LEU A 16 3.99 1.09 3.17
N THR A 17 5.19 1.53 2.78
CA THR A 17 6.00 2.47 3.58
C THR A 17 5.26 3.79 3.85
N ARG A 18 4.52 4.28 2.85
CA ARG A 18 3.73 5.52 2.97
C ARG A 18 2.51 5.31 3.87
N ALA A 19 1.83 4.17 3.75
CA ALA A 19 0.74 3.81 4.66
C ALA A 19 1.21 3.75 6.12
N ALA A 20 2.34 3.07 6.38
CA ALA A 20 2.94 3.00 7.71
C ALA A 20 3.27 4.38 8.28
N LYS A 21 3.85 5.28 7.45
CA LYS A 21 4.14 6.66 7.85
C LYS A 21 2.87 7.42 8.27
N HIS A 22 1.79 7.33 7.48
CA HIS A 22 0.54 8.01 7.79
C HIS A 22 -0.10 7.49 9.09
N ILE A 23 -0.12 6.17 9.31
CA ILE A 23 -0.67 5.59 10.53
C ILE A 23 0.17 5.95 11.76
N ASN A 24 1.51 5.95 11.65
CA ASN A 24 2.39 6.37 12.75
C ASN A 24 2.16 7.82 13.14
N GLN A 25 2.04 8.72 12.16
CA GLN A 25 1.72 10.11 12.41
C GLN A 25 0.35 10.27 13.08
N PHE A 26 -0.65 9.54 12.60
CA PHE A 26 -1.99 9.56 13.19
C PHE A 26 -2.01 9.06 14.63
N ALA A 27 -1.29 7.98 14.94
CA ALA A 27 -1.21 7.42 16.28
C ALA A 27 -0.41 8.28 17.27
N ALA A 28 0.40 9.23 16.79
CA ALA A 28 1.16 10.16 17.62
C ALA A 28 0.37 11.42 18.02
N VAL A 29 -0.74 11.71 17.32
CA VAL A 29 -1.60 12.85 17.63
C VAL A 29 -2.48 12.51 18.83
N ASP A 30 -2.55 13.41 19.80
CA ASP A 30 -3.56 13.33 20.86
C ASP A 30 -4.94 13.60 20.26
N SER A 31 -5.73 12.53 20.17
CA SER A 31 -7.05 12.52 19.53
C SER A 31 -8.20 12.68 20.52
N GLY A 32 -7.91 12.80 21.83
CA GLY A 32 -8.94 12.75 22.87
C GLY A 32 -9.77 11.47 22.84
N SER A 33 -9.26 10.41 22.22
CA SER A 33 -9.93 9.13 22.07
C SER A 33 -9.88 8.30 23.36
N SER A 34 -10.75 7.30 23.48
CA SER A 34 -10.69 6.40 24.64
C SER A 34 -9.39 5.60 24.65
N ALA A 35 -8.93 5.20 25.83
CA ALA A 35 -7.69 4.45 26.00
C ALA A 35 -7.64 3.17 25.14
N ALA A 36 -8.78 2.51 24.95
CA ALA A 36 -8.88 1.32 24.10
C ALA A 36 -8.62 1.64 22.62
N VAL A 37 -9.12 2.78 22.13
CA VAL A 37 -8.90 3.23 20.75
C VAL A 37 -7.45 3.67 20.56
N ALA A 38 -6.87 4.41 21.51
CA ALA A 38 -5.47 4.80 21.47
C ALA A 38 -4.53 3.58 21.41
N LEU A 39 -4.79 2.56 22.24
CA LEU A 39 -4.04 1.29 22.21
C LEU A 39 -4.20 0.55 20.89
N TYR A 40 -5.40 0.53 20.31
CA TYR A 40 -5.63 -0.07 19.01
C TYR A 40 -4.77 0.63 17.93
N LEU A 41 -4.81 1.96 17.86
CA LEU A 41 -4.02 2.74 16.90
C LEU A 41 -2.52 2.50 17.04
N GLN A 42 -2.02 2.45 18.28
CA GLN A 42 -0.61 2.12 18.56
C GLN A 42 -0.23 0.71 18.08
N ARG A 43 -1.09 -0.29 18.32
CA ARG A 43 -0.87 -1.66 17.81
C ARG A 43 -0.87 -1.69 16.29
N THR A 44 -1.80 -1.00 15.64
CA THR A 44 -1.87 -0.91 14.18
C THR A 44 -0.60 -0.27 13.61
N ALA A 45 -0.16 0.85 14.17
CA ALA A 45 1.09 1.54 13.81
C ALA A 45 2.31 0.59 13.87
N ASN A 46 2.40 -0.19 14.96
CA ASN A 46 3.45 -1.18 15.13
C ASN A 46 3.38 -2.32 14.10
N SER A 47 2.18 -2.87 13.83
CA SER A 47 2.00 -3.92 12.83
C SER A 47 2.40 -3.47 11.41
N PHE A 48 2.05 -2.24 11.02
CA PHE A 48 2.47 -1.69 9.72
C PHE A 48 3.99 -1.50 9.65
N SER A 49 4.61 -1.06 10.74
CA SER A 49 6.07 -0.91 10.82
C SER A 49 6.79 -2.25 10.69
N GLN A 50 6.26 -3.30 11.35
CA GLN A 50 6.76 -4.67 11.20
C GLN A 50 6.57 -5.21 9.78
N LEU A 51 5.42 -4.95 9.15
CA LEU A 51 5.16 -5.37 7.77
C LEU A 51 6.13 -4.72 6.77
N VAL A 52 6.47 -3.45 6.99
CA VAL A 52 7.50 -2.76 6.20
C VAL A 52 8.87 -3.42 6.37
N GLN A 53 9.25 -3.77 7.60
CA GLN A 53 10.53 -4.44 7.87
C GLN A 53 10.57 -5.83 7.23
N PHE A 54 9.51 -6.62 7.39
CA PHE A 54 9.39 -7.94 6.76
C PHE A 54 9.55 -7.85 5.24
N HIS A 55 8.86 -6.92 4.59
CA HIS A 55 8.95 -6.73 3.14
C HIS A 55 10.34 -6.26 2.69
N LYS A 56 11.05 -5.47 3.51
CA LYS A 56 12.45 -5.13 3.25
C LYS A 56 13.35 -6.36 3.35
N CYS A 57 13.26 -7.13 4.44
CA CYS A 57 14.06 -8.34 4.64
C CYS A 57 13.81 -9.39 3.56
N SER A 58 12.56 -9.58 3.12
CA SER A 58 12.23 -10.50 2.01
C SER A 58 12.91 -10.13 0.70
N LYS A 59 13.14 -8.84 0.42
CA LYS A 59 13.87 -8.40 -0.79
C LYS A 59 15.38 -8.62 -0.70
N TYR A 60 15.96 -8.63 0.50
CA TYR A 60 17.39 -8.87 0.69
C TYR A 60 17.72 -10.35 0.92
N GLY A 61 16.77 -11.16 1.39
CA GLY A 61 16.94 -12.61 1.59
C GLY A 61 16.99 -13.45 0.31
N ASP A 62 16.65 -12.89 -0.85
CA ASP A 62 16.76 -13.56 -2.16
C ASP A 62 18.19 -13.47 -2.74
N VAL A 63 18.99 -12.49 -2.31
CA VAL A 63 20.35 -12.27 -2.86
C VAL A 63 21.37 -13.26 -2.30
N GLU A 64 21.16 -13.77 -1.09
CA GLU A 64 22.08 -14.72 -0.42
C GLU A 64 21.82 -16.20 -0.79
N ARG A 65 20.80 -16.51 -1.61
CA ARG A 65 20.44 -17.90 -1.98
C ARG A 65 20.56 -18.25 -3.46
N SER A 66 21.45 -17.60 -4.21
CA SER A 66 21.67 -18.02 -5.60
C SER A 66 23.13 -17.93 -6.05
N PRO A 67 23.89 -19.06 -6.12
CA PRO A 67 25.10 -19.10 -6.89
C PRO A 67 24.70 -19.24 -8.36
N GLY A 68 24.60 -18.11 -9.04
CA GLY A 68 24.61 -18.05 -10.49
C GLY A 68 23.24 -17.88 -11.15
N ARG A 69 23.00 -16.66 -11.64
CA ARG A 69 22.47 -16.46 -13.00
C ARG A 69 22.87 -15.08 -13.50
N LYS A 70 23.85 -15.11 -14.42
CA LYS A 70 24.09 -14.02 -15.36
C LYS A 70 22.81 -13.78 -16.18
N ARG A 71 22.46 -12.50 -16.35
CA ARG A 71 21.60 -11.91 -17.41
C ARG A 71 20.11 -12.23 -17.35
N ALA A 72 19.26 -11.21 -17.20
CA ALA A 72 18.70 -10.49 -18.34
C ALA A 72 17.68 -9.40 -17.91
N ARG A 73 17.92 -8.19 -18.43
CA ARG A 73 16.97 -7.18 -18.91
C ARG A 73 15.65 -6.91 -18.15
N LYS A 74 15.56 -5.64 -17.73
CA LYS A 74 14.36 -4.81 -17.56
C LYS A 74 13.27 -5.10 -18.62
N THR A 75 12.02 -5.21 -18.18
CA THR A 75 10.86 -4.80 -19.00
C THR A 75 9.81 -4.14 -18.11
N ASN A 76 9.46 -2.93 -18.51
CA ASN A 76 8.49 -2.05 -17.88
C ASN A 76 7.08 -2.64 -17.97
N THR A 77 6.32 -2.47 -16.89
CA THR A 77 4.86 -2.59 -16.86
C THR A 77 4.22 -1.46 -17.68
N GLU A 78 3.61 -1.81 -18.81
CA GLU A 78 2.55 -1.00 -19.42
C GLU A 78 1.54 -1.96 -20.08
N THR A 79 0.57 -2.41 -19.29
CA THR A 79 -0.58 -3.17 -19.78
C THR A 79 -1.55 -2.23 -20.46
N LEU A 80 -1.52 -2.26 -21.80
CA LEU A 80 -2.52 -1.69 -22.70
C LEU A 80 -3.87 -2.41 -22.48
N VAL A 81 -4.81 -1.74 -21.82
CA VAL A 81 -6.23 -2.13 -21.85
C VAL A 81 -6.78 -1.69 -23.22
N LYS A 82 -6.98 -2.63 -24.13
CA LYS A 82 -7.66 -2.41 -25.40
C LYS A 82 -9.14 -2.77 -25.20
N ASN A 83 -9.98 -1.77 -24.98
CA ASN A 83 -11.44 -1.91 -25.08
C ASN A 83 -11.82 -2.04 -26.56
N PRO A 84 -12.64 -3.01 -26.97
CA PRO A 84 -13.18 -3.09 -28.31
C PRO A 84 -14.63 -2.62 -28.30
N ASP A 85 -14.87 -1.34 -28.54
CA ASP A 85 -16.19 -0.85 -28.93
C ASP A 85 -16.04 0.53 -29.58
N GLU A 86 -16.02 0.54 -30.92
CA GLU A 86 -16.81 1.48 -31.71
C GLU A 86 -16.79 1.07 -33.19
N GLN A 87 -17.91 0.50 -33.61
CA GLN A 87 -18.33 0.45 -35.00
C GLN A 87 -18.66 1.88 -35.48
N LYS A 88 -18.11 2.29 -36.63
CA LYS A 88 -18.81 2.87 -37.80
C LYS A 88 -17.94 3.92 -38.50
N SER A 89 -17.94 3.80 -39.84
CA SER A 89 -18.16 4.88 -40.80
C SER A 89 -17.06 5.00 -41.87
N GLY A 90 -17.42 4.53 -43.06
CA GLY A 90 -17.24 5.30 -44.30
C GLY A 90 -15.86 5.32 -44.93
N ARG A 91 -15.69 4.54 -46.00
CA ARG A 91 -15.68 5.06 -47.38
C ARG A 91 -15.67 3.92 -48.37
#